data_AF-A0A7V1IGH6-F1
#
_entry.id   AF-A0A7V1IGH6-F1
#
_cell.length_a   1.000
_cell.length_b   1.000
_cell.length_c   1.000
_cell.angle_alpha   90.00
_cell.angle_beta   90.00
_cell.angle_gamma   90.00
#
_symmetry.space_group_name_H-M   'P 1'
#
loop_
_entity.id
_entity.type
_entity.pdbx_description
1 polymer ?
#
loop_
_entity_poly.entity_id
_entity_poly.type
_entity_poly.pdbx_seq_one_letter_code
_entity_poly.pdbx_strand_id
1 'polypeptide(L)'
;MEETGLEVLLEELEMRYEYDATGRIAGTRNGGILPRFVLGRSREGCLWRFRVDLPAESLKAISRLAGREKGFPIETVGSPRPPERLVMIERLLSQNGVAARARREDVTRGGVSVAELWIID
;
A
#
# COMPACT_ATOMS: atom_id res chain seq x y z
N MET A 1 8.08 24.29 5.34
CA MET A 1 8.69 22.99 4.97
C MET A 1 7.77 22.41 3.92
N GLU A 2 8.30 21.97 2.79
CA GLU A 2 7.51 21.24 1.79
C GLU A 2 7.23 19.84 2.35
N GLU A 3 5.98 19.41 2.29
CA GLU A 3 5.55 18.09 2.77
C GLU A 3 6.08 16.99 1.84
N THR A 4 6.62 15.92 2.41
CA THR A 4 7.19 14.80 1.67
C THR A 4 6.10 13.88 1.11
N GLY A 5 6.41 13.10 0.06
CA GLY A 5 5.46 12.12 -0.46
C GLY A 5 5.08 11.04 0.54
N LEU A 6 5.96 10.71 1.50
CA LEU A 6 5.64 9.80 2.62
C LEU A 6 4.62 10.38 3.60
N GLU A 7 4.73 11.68 3.91
CA GLU A 7 3.77 12.37 4.78
C GLU A 7 2.39 12.41 4.11
N VAL A 8 2.34 12.77 2.83
CA VAL A 8 1.08 12.75 2.06
C VAL A 8 0.48 11.34 2.01
N LEU A 9 1.30 10.30 1.83
CA LEU A 9 0.83 8.91 1.89
C LEU A 9 0.25 8.55 3.26
N LEU A 10 0.90 8.98 4.34
CA LEU A 10 0.41 8.72 5.69
C LEU A 10 -0.94 9.40 5.93
N GLU A 11 -1.06 10.68 5.57
CA GLU A 11 -2.33 11.42 5.66
C GLU A 11 -3.43 10.72 4.85
N GLU A 12 -3.15 10.36 3.61
CA GLU A 12 -4.10 9.68 2.72
C GLU A 12 -4.60 8.36 3.32
N LEU A 13 -3.68 7.59 3.91
CA LEU A 13 -3.99 6.32 4.55
C LEU A 13 -4.75 6.50 5.87
N GLU A 14 -4.46 7.54 6.65
CA GLU A 14 -5.17 7.87 7.90
C GLU A 14 -6.60 8.38 7.65
N MET A 15 -6.83 9.09 6.54
CA MET A 15 -8.16 9.49 6.10
C MET A 15 -9.00 8.31 5.61
N ARG A 16 -8.38 7.27 5.03
CA ARG A 16 -9.09 6.13 4.44
C ARG A 16 -9.40 5.02 5.43
N TYR A 17 -8.50 4.74 6.37
CA TYR A 17 -8.53 3.52 7.16
C TYR A 17 -8.47 3.78 8.66
N GLU A 18 -9.01 2.81 9.39
CA GLU A 18 -8.86 2.70 10.84
C GLU A 18 -7.81 1.65 11.14
N TYR A 19 -7.02 1.90 12.20
CA TYR A 19 -5.90 1.04 12.57
C TYR A 19 -6.08 0.47 13.97
N ASP A 20 -5.62 -0.76 14.17
CA ASP A 20 -5.43 -1.31 15.51
C ASP A 20 -4.20 -0.71 16.21
N ALA A 21 -3.96 -1.09 17.47
CA ALA A 21 -2.83 -0.63 18.26
C ALA A 21 -1.45 -0.98 17.67
N THR A 22 -1.40 -1.88 16.68
CA THR A 22 -0.16 -2.31 15.99
C THR A 22 -0.02 -1.68 14.61
N GLY A 23 -0.94 -0.79 14.22
CA GLY A 23 -0.94 -0.13 12.92
C GLY A 23 -1.49 -1.00 11.79
N ARG A 24 -2.30 -2.03 12.07
CA ARG A 24 -2.94 -2.88 11.06
C ARG A 24 -4.32 -2.36 10.70
N ILE A 25 -4.73 -2.52 9.45
CA ILE A 25 -6.02 -2.03 8.95
C ILE A 25 -7.15 -2.85 9.60
N ALA A 26 -7.94 -2.18 10.43
CA ALA A 26 -9.08 -2.75 11.16
C ALA A 26 -10.43 -2.39 10.51
N GLY A 27 -10.49 -1.28 9.78
CA GLY A 27 -11.71 -0.77 9.16
C GLY A 27 -11.46 0.26 8.06
N THR A 28 -12.51 0.66 7.36
CA THR A 28 -12.53 1.77 6.39
C THR A 28 -13.33 2.94 6.98
N ARG A 29 -12.83 4.17 6.91
CA ARG A 29 -13.55 5.35 7.43
C ARG A 29 -14.70 5.81 6.54
N ASN A 30 -14.53 5.69 5.22
CA ASN A 30 -15.48 6.20 4.22
C ASN A 30 -16.31 5.08 3.56
N GLY A 31 -16.36 3.90 4.19
CA GLY A 31 -16.90 2.68 3.58
C GLY A 31 -16.00 2.11 2.46
N GLY A 32 -16.49 1.06 1.79
CA GLY A 32 -15.77 0.38 0.71
C GLY A 32 -15.19 -0.98 1.11
N ILE A 33 -14.35 -1.53 0.24
CA ILE A 33 -13.71 -2.83 0.44
C ILE A 33 -12.52 -2.65 1.39
N LEU A 34 -12.48 -3.47 2.45
CA LEU A 34 -11.38 -3.50 3.40
C LEU A 34 -10.19 -4.28 2.79
N PRO A 35 -9.12 -3.59 2.36
CA PRO A 35 -8.05 -4.23 1.62
C PRO A 35 -7.28 -5.19 2.51
N ARG A 36 -6.81 -6.31 1.94
CA ARG A 36 -5.90 -7.22 2.62
C ARG A 36 -4.53 -6.57 2.83
N PHE A 37 -4.08 -5.78 1.85
CA PHE A 37 -2.78 -5.14 1.88
C PHE A 37 -2.78 -3.82 1.09
N VAL A 38 -2.02 -2.86 1.59
CA VAL A 38 -1.77 -1.58 0.92
C VAL A 38 -0.28 -1.28 0.96
N LEU A 39 0.27 -0.81 -0.17
CA LEU A 39 1.65 -0.35 -0.33
C LEU A 39 1.66 1.00 -1.04
N GLY A 40 2.03 2.03 -0.30
CA GLY A 40 2.38 3.34 -0.83
C GLY A 40 3.86 3.42 -1.21
N ARG A 41 4.15 4.03 -2.35
CA ARG A 41 5.53 4.39 -2.74
C ARG A 41 5.61 5.88 -3.04
N SER A 42 6.64 6.53 -2.52
CA SER A 42 7.02 7.90 -2.84
C SER A 42 8.52 7.97 -3.11
N ARG A 43 9.04 9.15 -3.46
CA ARG A 43 10.48 9.35 -3.68
C ARG A 43 11.32 8.98 -2.46
N GLU A 44 10.83 9.27 -1.26
CA GLU A 44 11.55 9.11 0.00
C GLU A 44 11.53 7.65 0.51
N GLY A 45 10.57 6.84 0.07
CA GLY A 45 10.49 5.45 0.48
C GLY A 45 9.13 4.80 0.23
N CYS A 46 8.79 3.86 1.11
CA CYS A 46 7.53 3.13 1.04
C CYS A 46 6.86 3.07 2.40
N LEU A 47 5.53 3.03 2.39
CA LEU A 47 4.70 2.76 3.54
C LEU A 47 3.77 1.61 3.20
N TRP A 48 3.63 0.63 4.08
CA TRP A 48 2.71 -0.48 3.86
C TRP A 48 1.95 -0.86 5.12
N ARG A 49 0.75 -1.39 4.89
CA ARG A 49 -0.23 -1.77 5.92
C ARG A 49 -0.95 -3.04 5.47
N PHE A 50 -1.40 -3.81 6.45
CA PHE A 50 -2.07 -5.09 6.21
C PHE A 50 -3.29 -5.22 7.12
N ARG A 51 -4.26 -6.01 6.69
CA ARG A 51 -5.50 -6.22 7.46
C ARG A 51 -5.25 -7.00 8.74
N VAL A 52 -6.02 -6.69 9.78
CA VAL A 52 -5.87 -7.28 11.12
C VAL A 52 -6.10 -8.79 11.19
N ASP A 53 -6.86 -9.35 10.25
CA ASP A 53 -7.29 -10.76 10.22
C ASP A 53 -6.33 -11.66 9.42
N LEU A 54 -5.27 -11.12 8.84
CA LEU A 54 -4.34 -11.92 8.05
C LEU A 54 -3.53 -12.90 8.93
N PRO A 55 -3.38 -14.16 8.50
CA PRO A 55 -2.62 -15.17 9.24
C PRO A 55 -1.16 -14.74 9.47
N ALA A 56 -0.61 -15.06 10.64
CA ALA A 56 0.74 -14.66 11.05
C ALA A 56 1.84 -15.07 10.03
N GLU A 57 1.70 -16.25 9.41
CA GLU A 57 2.64 -16.71 8.37
C GLU A 57 2.60 -15.83 7.13
N SER A 58 1.41 -15.45 6.67
CA SER A 58 1.22 -14.50 5.56
C SER A 58 1.82 -13.14 5.92
N LEU A 59 1.60 -12.66 7.15
CA LEU A 59 2.17 -11.39 7.63
C LEU A 59 3.68 -11.38 7.55
N LYS A 60 4.34 -12.43 8.05
CA LYS A 60 5.80 -12.55 8.03
C LYS A 60 6.35 -12.58 6.61
N ALA A 61 5.73 -13.36 5.72
CA ALA A 61 6.16 -13.46 4.33
C ALA A 61 5.98 -12.13 3.58
N ILE A 62 4.82 -11.49 3.71
CA ILE A 62 4.50 -10.22 3.04
C ILE A 62 5.37 -9.08 3.57
N SER A 63 5.57 -8.99 4.89
CA SER A 63 6.43 -7.96 5.50
C SER A 63 7.86 -8.02 4.96
N ARG A 64 8.41 -9.23 4.75
CA ARG A 64 9.75 -9.43 4.17
C ARG A 64 9.82 -8.98 2.71
N LEU A 65 8.74 -9.14 1.95
CA LEU A 65 8.68 -8.70 0.55
C LEU A 65 8.52 -7.18 0.47
N ALA A 66 7.59 -6.61 1.23
CA ALA A 66 7.29 -5.18 1.25
C ALA A 66 8.46 -4.35 1.79
N GLY A 67 9.15 -4.83 2.85
CA GLY A 67 10.31 -4.15 3.42
C GLY A 67 11.55 -4.09 2.50
N ARG A 68 11.52 -4.75 1.34
CA ARG A 68 12.57 -4.67 0.31
C ARG A 68 12.18 -3.77 -0.85
N GLU A 69 10.96 -3.26 -0.86
CA GLU A 69 10.51 -2.34 -1.89
C GLU A 69 11.23 -1.01 -1.75
N LYS A 70 11.60 -0.42 -2.90
CA LYS A 70 12.25 0.88 -2.95
C LYS A 70 11.23 1.97 -3.21
N GLY A 71 11.58 3.18 -2.82
CA GLY A 71 10.85 4.38 -3.21
C GLY A 71 10.70 4.48 -4.73
N PHE A 72 9.71 5.26 -5.15
CA PHE A 72 9.32 5.47 -6.53
C PHE A 72 9.85 6.81 -7.05
N PRO A 73 10.56 6.85 -8.19
CA PRO A 73 10.97 8.12 -8.80
C PRO A 73 9.76 8.84 -9.42
N ILE A 74 9.41 9.99 -8.83
CA ILE A 74 8.27 10.83 -9.27
C ILE A 74 8.44 11.36 -10.71
N GLU A 75 9.67 11.42 -11.22
CA GLU A 75 10.00 12.00 -12.53
C GLU A 75 9.80 11.06 -13.73
N THR A 76 9.27 9.83 -13.55
CA THR A 76 9.10 8.94 -14.71
C THR A 76 7.99 9.43 -15.63
N VAL A 77 8.37 9.90 -16.81
CA VAL A 77 7.47 10.07 -17.96
C VAL A 77 6.94 8.69 -18.35
N GLY A 78 5.70 8.37 -17.96
CA GLY A 78 5.03 7.10 -18.26
C GLY A 78 4.37 6.46 -17.04
N SER A 79 3.73 5.30 -17.25
CA SER A 79 3.15 4.54 -16.13
C SER A 79 4.29 3.95 -15.28
N PRO A 80 4.34 4.20 -13.96
CA PRO A 80 5.27 3.52 -13.06
C PRO A 80 5.21 2.02 -13.24
N ARG A 81 6.38 1.38 -13.21
CA ARG A 81 6.45 -0.08 -13.14
C ARG A 81 5.82 -0.52 -11.81
N PRO A 82 5.02 -1.60 -11.78
CA PRO A 82 4.51 -2.12 -10.53
C PRO A 82 5.63 -2.43 -9.51
N PRO A 83 5.32 -2.48 -8.20
CA PRO A 83 6.23 -2.97 -7.17
C PRO A 83 6.82 -4.32 -7.57
N GLU A 84 8.14 -4.46 -7.41
CA GLU A 84 8.89 -5.61 -7.93
C GLU A 84 8.31 -6.94 -7.43
N ARG A 85 7.77 -6.92 -6.22
CA ARG A 85 7.27 -8.11 -5.50
C ARG A 85 5.75 -8.17 -5.43
N LEU A 86 5.03 -7.29 -6.12
CA LEU A 86 3.57 -7.20 -6.06
C LEU A 86 2.90 -8.55 -6.37
N VAL A 87 3.31 -9.19 -7.47
CA VAL A 87 2.77 -10.49 -7.90
C VAL A 87 2.98 -11.58 -6.85
N MET A 88 4.10 -11.56 -6.12
CA MET A 88 4.34 -12.53 -5.05
C MET A 88 3.44 -12.27 -3.85
N ILE A 89 3.21 -10.99 -3.50
CA ILE A 89 2.29 -10.59 -2.43
C ILE A 89 0.85 -10.99 -2.80
N GLU A 90 0.39 -10.71 -4.03
CA GLU A 90 -0.94 -11.14 -4.52
C GLU A 90 -1.12 -12.66 -4.41
N ARG A 91 -0.10 -13.44 -4.78
CA ARG A 91 -0.14 -14.92 -4.65
C ARG A 91 -0.24 -15.39 -3.21
N LEU A 92 0.50 -14.76 -2.29
CA LEU A 92 0.43 -15.09 -0.86
C LEU A 92 -0.93 -14.74 -0.27
N LEU A 93 -1.55 -13.65 -0.75
CA LEU A 93 -2.87 -13.21 -0.31
C LEU A 93 -4.02 -14.00 -0.97
N SER A 94 -3.78 -14.62 -2.12
CA SER A 94 -4.76 -15.46 -2.83
C SER A 94 -4.88 -16.89 -2.25
N GLN A 95 -4.12 -17.21 -1.21
CA GLN A 95 -4.22 -18.50 -0.54
C GLN A 95 -5.62 -18.69 0.05
N ASN A 96 -6.09 -19.94 0.13
CA ASN A 96 -7.44 -20.32 0.59
C ASN A 96 -8.59 -20.01 -0.41
N GLY A 97 -8.28 -19.91 -1.71
CA GLY A 97 -9.30 -19.93 -2.78
C GLY A 97 -9.99 -18.59 -3.05
N VAL A 98 -9.65 -17.53 -2.32
CA VAL A 98 -10.14 -16.18 -2.59
C VAL A 98 -9.08 -15.41 -3.38
N ALA A 99 -9.32 -15.21 -4.67
CA ALA A 99 -8.42 -14.42 -5.52
C ALA A 99 -8.17 -13.04 -4.90
N ALA A 100 -6.92 -12.60 -4.95
CA ALA A 100 -6.50 -11.27 -4.56
C ALA A 100 -6.05 -10.52 -5.80
N ARG A 101 -6.50 -9.26 -5.95
CA ARG A 101 -6.18 -8.46 -7.13
C ARG A 101 -5.60 -7.11 -6.74
N ALA A 102 -4.45 -6.80 -7.28
CA ALA A 102 -3.86 -5.49 -7.13
C ALA A 102 -4.52 -4.47 -8.06
N ARG A 103 -4.72 -3.27 -7.52
CA ARG A 103 -5.07 -2.06 -8.27
C ARG A 103 -4.16 -0.91 -7.84
N ARG A 104 -3.88 -0.02 -8.78
CA ARG A 104 -3.07 1.18 -8.55
C ARG A 104 -3.96 2.41 -8.46
N GLU A 105 -3.59 3.34 -7.59
CA GLU A 105 -4.09 4.71 -7.54
C GLU A 105 -2.92 5.69 -7.46
N ASP A 106 -3.06 6.85 -8.10
CA ASP A 106 -2.12 7.96 -7.94
C ASP A 106 -2.53 8.84 -6.76
N VAL A 107 -1.54 9.26 -5.97
CA VAL A 107 -1.71 10.22 -4.89
C VAL A 107 -1.16 11.55 -5.37
N THR A 108 -2.03 12.57 -5.42
CA THR A 108 -1.70 13.87 -5.99
C THR A 108 -1.87 14.98 -4.95
N ARG A 109 -0.99 15.98 -4.99
CA ARG A 109 -1.06 17.21 -4.19
C ARG A 109 -0.88 18.38 -5.14
N GLY A 110 -1.82 19.34 -5.12
CA GLY A 110 -1.78 20.48 -6.03
C GLY A 110 -1.80 20.11 -7.53
N GLY A 111 -2.37 18.95 -7.90
CA GLY A 111 -2.40 18.45 -9.28
C GLY A 111 -1.13 17.71 -9.74
N VAL A 112 -0.12 17.59 -8.88
CA VAL A 112 1.12 16.85 -9.16
C VAL A 112 1.09 15.50 -8.45
N SER A 113 1.47 14.43 -9.13
CA SER A 113 1.65 13.12 -8.49
C SER A 113 2.87 13.17 -7.57
N VAL A 114 2.65 12.86 -6.29
CA VAL A 114 3.69 12.87 -5.26
C VAL A 114 3.99 11.47 -4.72
N ALA A 115 3.06 10.54 -4.94
CA ALA A 115 3.16 9.15 -4.56
C ALA A 115 2.15 8.30 -5.34
N GLU A 116 2.20 6.98 -5.14
CA GLU A 116 1.22 6.03 -5.64
C GLU A 116 0.83 5.04 -4.53
N LEU A 117 -0.38 4.48 -4.64
CA LEU A 117 -0.89 3.43 -3.78
C LEU A 117 -1.18 2.16 -4.60
N TRP A 118 -0.72 1.03 -4.09
CA TRP A 118 -1.05 -0.31 -4.57
C TRP A 118 -1.91 -1.01 -3.52
N ILE A 119 -3.13 -1.35 -3.90
CA ILE A 119 -4.16 -1.88 -3.01
C ILE A 119 -4.52 -3.28 -3.47
N ILE A 120 -4.55 -4.25 -2.55
CA ILE A 120 -4.90 -5.64 -2.82
C ILE A 120 -6.11 -6.02 -1.97
N ASP A 121 -7.21 -6.41 -2.61
CA ASP A 121 -8.46 -6.87 -1.99
C ASP A 121 -8.58 -8.41 -1.88
#